data_AF-A0A858REV3-F1
#
_entry.id   AF-A0A858REV3-F1
#
_cell.length_a   1.000
_cell.length_b   1.000
_cell.length_c   1.000
_cell.angle_alpha   90.00
_cell.angle_beta   90.00
_cell.angle_gamma   90.00
#
_symmetry.space_group_name_H-M   'P 1'
#
loop_
_entity.id
_entity.type
_entity.pdbx_description
1 polymer ?
#
loop_
_entity_poly.entity_id
_entity_poly.type
_entity_poly.pdbx_seq_one_letter_code
_entity_poly.pdbx_strand_id
1 'polypeptide(L)'
;MDAELQRYINDHLAGASGAIDLIRSLVETSEEPEESHFFRELEIKVERDRDLLKGLLEKMGRSSSTLLEIAGNLSSKAGRLKLMWEGLKPGELGRFEAMEMLAIGIQGKRLLWVMLGELAPWIPEWEGIVFSDLELDAISQRDAVEARRIESGLDGLLDVERGARKGRIQSRMETL
;
A
#
# COMPACT_ATOMS: atom_id res chain seq x y z
N MET A 1 16.83 11.83 -19.43
CA MET A 1 15.40 11.53 -19.21
C MET A 1 15.24 10.15 -18.59
N ASP A 2 15.99 9.16 -19.09
CA ASP A 2 15.84 7.75 -18.71
C ASP A 2 16.16 7.42 -17.26
N ALA A 3 17.19 8.00 -16.64
CA ALA A 3 17.58 7.67 -15.26
C ALA A 3 16.52 8.12 -14.23
N GLU A 4 15.91 9.30 -14.43
CA GLU A 4 14.89 9.83 -13.52
C GLU A 4 13.59 9.05 -13.60
N LEU A 5 13.15 8.68 -14.81
CA LEU A 5 11.98 7.83 -14.99
C LEU A 5 12.18 6.45 -14.36
N GLN A 6 13.37 5.85 -14.52
CA GLN A 6 13.71 4.59 -13.86
C GLN A 6 13.61 4.72 -12.35
N ARG A 7 14.24 5.76 -11.80
CA ARG A 7 14.25 6.00 -10.36
C ARG A 7 12.82 6.16 -9.84
N TYR A 8 12.00 6.94 -10.55
CA TYR A 8 10.60 7.16 -10.21
C TYR A 8 9.78 5.86 -10.22
N ILE A 9 9.90 5.02 -11.25
CA ILE A 9 9.21 3.71 -11.30
C ILE A 9 9.76 2.77 -10.21
N ASN A 10 11.07 2.77 -9.98
CA ASN A 10 11.72 1.94 -8.95
C ASN A 10 11.28 2.32 -7.53
N ASP A 11 11.07 3.62 -7.26
CA ASP A 11 10.51 4.11 -6.01
C ASP A 11 9.10 3.53 -5.78
N HIS A 12 8.28 3.47 -6.83
CA HIS A 12 6.93 2.89 -6.77
C HIS A 12 6.94 1.37 -6.66
N LEU A 13 7.85 0.67 -7.37
CA LEU A 13 8.04 -0.77 -7.22
C LEU A 13 8.43 -1.13 -5.78
N ALA A 14 9.27 -0.32 -5.13
CA ALA A 14 9.64 -0.54 -3.72
C ALA A 14 8.43 -0.36 -2.79
N GLY A 15 7.62 0.68 -3.03
CA GLY A 15 6.36 0.88 -2.32
C GLY A 15 5.38 -0.28 -2.50
N ALA A 16 5.23 -0.79 -3.73
CA ALA A 16 4.36 -1.93 -4.03
C ALA A 16 4.80 -3.20 -3.29
N SER A 17 6.11 -3.48 -3.22
CA SER A 17 6.61 -4.62 -2.43
C SER A 17 6.31 -4.48 -0.94
N GLY A 18 6.52 -3.29 -0.35
CA GLY A 18 6.16 -3.06 1.04
C GLY A 18 4.64 -3.16 1.29
N ALA A 19 3.81 -2.72 0.35
CA ALA A 19 2.37 -2.88 0.42
C ALA A 19 1.92 -4.35 0.37
N ILE A 20 2.57 -5.19 -0.45
CA ILE A 20 2.27 -6.62 -0.53
C ILE A 20 2.60 -7.33 0.79
N ASP A 21 3.76 -7.03 1.39
CA ASP A 21 4.14 -7.60 2.69
C ASP A 21 3.15 -7.20 3.79
N LEU A 22 2.72 -5.93 3.77
CA LEU A 22 1.67 -5.41 4.64
C LEU A 22 0.34 -6.15 4.44
N ILE A 23 -0.13 -6.28 3.20
CA ILE A 23 -1.38 -6.99 2.89
C ILE A 23 -1.31 -8.45 3.34
N ARG A 24 -0.19 -9.14 3.13
CA ARG A 24 0.01 -10.52 3.61
C ARG A 24 -0.11 -10.63 5.13
N SER A 25 0.50 -9.70 5.86
CA SER A 25 0.37 -9.68 7.32
C SER A 25 -1.08 -9.43 7.77
N LEU A 26 -1.82 -8.59 7.05
CA LEU A 26 -3.25 -8.38 7.30
C LEU A 26 -4.08 -9.62 6.98
N VAL A 27 -3.76 -10.36 5.92
CA VAL A 27 -4.38 -11.66 5.60
C VAL A 27 -4.16 -12.68 6.72
N GLU A 28 -2.94 -12.75 7.26
CA GLU A 28 -2.55 -13.67 8.34
C GLU A 28 -3.20 -13.33 9.68
N THR A 29 -3.45 -12.05 9.94
CA THR A 29 -4.04 -11.54 11.19
C THR A 29 -5.55 -11.29 11.11
N SER A 30 -6.17 -11.50 9.94
CA SER A 30 -7.62 -11.40 9.76
C SER A 30 -8.32 -12.55 10.49
N GLU A 31 -9.21 -12.21 11.43
CA GLU A 31 -10.03 -13.20 12.14
C GLU A 31 -11.25 -13.62 11.32
N GLU A 32 -11.78 -12.69 10.49
CA GLU A 32 -13.00 -12.89 9.71
C GLU A 32 -12.69 -13.34 8.26
N PRO A 33 -13.38 -14.37 7.73
CA PRO A 33 -13.15 -14.87 6.38
C PRO A 33 -13.36 -13.83 5.27
N GLU A 34 -14.38 -12.98 5.40
CA GLU A 34 -14.69 -11.93 4.43
C GLU A 34 -13.56 -10.89 4.33
N GLU A 35 -12.92 -10.62 5.46
CA GLU A 35 -11.79 -9.69 5.50
C GLU A 35 -10.55 -10.30 4.86
N SER A 36 -10.20 -11.54 5.25
CA SER A 36 -9.09 -12.26 4.63
C SER A 36 -9.26 -12.34 3.11
N HIS A 37 -10.48 -12.56 2.64
CA HIS A 37 -10.82 -12.56 1.22
C HIS A 37 -10.56 -11.19 0.57
N PHE A 38 -11.04 -10.10 1.17
CA PHE A 38 -10.80 -8.75 0.67
C PHE A 38 -9.30 -8.45 0.49
N PHE A 39 -8.48 -8.78 1.49
CA PHE A 39 -7.05 -8.52 1.40
C PHE A 39 -6.35 -9.39 0.37
N ARG A 40 -6.76 -10.67 0.20
CA ARG A 40 -6.22 -11.52 -0.86
C ARG A 40 -6.54 -10.97 -2.25
N GLU A 41 -7.75 -10.45 -2.46
CA GLU A 41 -8.10 -9.79 -3.72
C GLU A 41 -7.28 -8.52 -3.94
N LEU A 42 -7.05 -7.73 -2.88
CA LEU A 42 -6.20 -6.55 -2.96
C LEU A 42 -4.73 -6.92 -3.27
N GLU A 43 -4.19 -7.97 -2.63
CA GLU A 43 -2.85 -8.50 -2.91
C GLU A 43 -2.69 -8.82 -4.39
N ILE A 44 -3.61 -9.60 -4.95
CA ILE A 44 -3.59 -10.00 -6.37
C ILE A 44 -3.58 -8.78 -7.28
N LYS A 45 -4.39 -7.76 -6.98
CA LYS A 45 -4.42 -6.51 -7.77
C LYS A 45 -3.09 -5.76 -7.70
N VAL A 46 -2.52 -5.60 -6.50
CA VAL A 46 -1.23 -4.92 -6.31
C VAL A 46 -0.07 -5.69 -6.95
N GLU A 47 -0.09 -7.02 -6.91
CA GLU A 47 0.90 -7.86 -7.59
C GLU A 47 0.84 -7.70 -9.11
N ARG A 48 -0.36 -7.69 -9.70
CA ARG A 48 -0.55 -7.43 -11.12
C ARG A 48 -0.03 -6.06 -11.53
N ASP A 49 -0.34 -5.02 -10.75
CA ASP A 49 0.15 -3.65 -10.97
C ASP A 49 1.69 -3.58 -10.93
N ARG A 50 2.31 -4.24 -9.93
CA ARG A 50 3.76 -4.32 -9.78
C ARG A 50 4.41 -5.02 -10.97
N ASP A 51 3.84 -6.13 -11.42
CA ASP A 51 4.43 -6.91 -12.51
C ASP A 51 4.24 -6.22 -13.86
N LEU A 52 3.15 -5.46 -14.05
CA LEU A 52 3.00 -4.54 -15.17
C LEU A 52 4.10 -3.47 -15.16
N LEU A 53 4.36 -2.81 -14.02
CA LEU A 53 5.45 -1.82 -13.90
C LEU A 53 6.83 -2.40 -14.24
N LYS A 54 7.12 -3.64 -13.84
CA LYS A 54 8.36 -4.32 -14.24
C LYS A 54 8.42 -4.50 -15.76
N GLY A 55 7.32 -4.96 -16.36
CA GLY A 55 7.23 -5.10 -17.82
C GLY A 55 7.41 -3.77 -18.57
N LEU A 56 6.94 -2.64 -18.03
CA LEU A 56 7.19 -1.32 -18.60
C LEU A 56 8.68 -0.96 -18.61
N LEU A 57 9.41 -1.27 -17.53
CA LEU A 57 10.85 -1.05 -17.46
C LEU A 57 11.62 -1.93 -18.45
N GLU A 58 11.25 -3.21 -18.55
CA GLU A 58 11.86 -4.16 -19.50
C GLU A 58 11.66 -3.72 -20.95
N LYS A 59 10.44 -3.29 -21.30
CA LYS A 59 10.11 -2.82 -22.66
C LYS A 59 10.95 -1.63 -23.10
N MET A 60 11.36 -0.75 -22.18
CA MET A 60 12.26 0.38 -22.46
C MET A 60 13.74 -0.04 -22.68
N GLY A 61 14.00 -1.29 -23.03
CA GLY A 61 15.35 -1.80 -23.33
C GLY A 61 16.26 -1.97 -22.11
N ARG A 62 15.70 -2.00 -20.89
CA ARG A 62 16.49 -2.11 -19.66
C ARG A 62 16.65 -3.58 -19.28
N SER A 63 17.87 -4.09 -19.45
CA SER A 63 18.21 -5.53 -19.40
C SER A 63 18.13 -6.14 -17.99
N SER A 64 18.44 -7.44 -17.88
CA SER A 64 18.52 -8.19 -16.61
C SER A 64 19.42 -7.55 -15.54
N SER A 65 20.43 -6.75 -15.92
CA SER A 65 21.25 -5.99 -14.97
C SER A 65 20.44 -4.94 -14.22
N THR A 66 19.46 -4.30 -14.88
CA THR A 66 18.52 -3.37 -14.27
C THR A 66 17.55 -4.10 -13.34
N LEU A 67 17.13 -5.32 -13.66
CA LEU A 67 16.31 -6.15 -12.74
C LEU A 67 17.06 -6.51 -11.45
N LEU A 68 18.36 -6.84 -11.54
CA LEU A 68 19.22 -7.08 -10.38
C LEU A 68 19.40 -5.82 -9.51
N GLU A 69 19.58 -4.66 -10.15
CA GLU A 69 19.71 -3.37 -9.47
C GLU A 69 18.38 -2.94 -8.82
N ILE A 70 17.25 -3.19 -9.49
CA ILE A 70 15.90 -3.04 -8.95
C ILE A 70 15.75 -3.91 -7.71
N ALA A 71 16.09 -5.20 -7.78
CA ALA A 71 15.96 -6.13 -6.66
C ALA A 71 16.78 -5.67 -5.42
N GLY A 72 18.00 -5.18 -5.64
CA GLY A 72 18.84 -4.61 -4.58
C GLY A 72 18.24 -3.35 -3.94
N ASN A 73 17.74 -2.42 -4.77
CA ASN A 73 17.16 -1.16 -4.29
C ASN A 73 15.79 -1.39 -3.61
N LEU A 74 14.98 -2.31 -4.15
CA LEU A 74 13.72 -2.79 -3.54
C LEU A 74 13.97 -3.28 -2.13
N SER A 75 14.99 -4.12 -1.95
CA SER A 75 15.30 -4.72 -0.64
C SER A 75 15.59 -3.63 0.41
N SER A 76 16.33 -2.59 0.04
CA SER A 76 16.68 -1.50 0.97
C SER A 76 15.49 -0.63 1.37
N LYS A 77 14.56 -0.36 0.45
CA LYS A 77 13.39 0.51 0.66
C LYS A 77 12.20 -0.25 1.25
N ALA A 78 11.96 -1.47 0.77
CA ALA A 78 10.98 -2.38 1.36
C ALA A 78 11.35 -2.69 2.81
N GLY A 79 12.65 -2.83 3.13
CA GLY A 79 13.12 -2.95 4.51
C GLY A 79 12.71 -1.77 5.40
N ARG A 80 12.75 -0.53 4.89
CA ARG A 80 12.28 0.65 5.64
C ARG A 80 10.77 0.66 5.83
N LEU A 81 10.00 0.33 4.79
CA LEU A 81 8.54 0.20 4.92
C LEU A 81 8.17 -0.91 5.91
N LYS A 82 8.90 -2.03 5.88
CA LYS A 82 8.73 -3.14 6.82
C LYS A 82 9.04 -2.70 8.25
N LEU A 83 10.09 -1.92 8.49
CA LEU A 83 10.38 -1.36 9.82
C LEU A 83 9.29 -0.38 10.29
N MET A 84 8.72 0.43 9.40
CA MET A 84 7.56 1.27 9.73
C MET A 84 6.35 0.41 10.10
N TRP A 85 6.14 -0.71 9.40
CA TRP A 85 5.10 -1.69 9.70
C TRP A 85 5.31 -2.41 11.04
N GLU A 86 6.52 -2.88 11.34
CA GLU A 86 6.86 -3.49 12.64
C GLU A 86 6.69 -2.50 13.81
N GLY A 87 6.67 -1.20 13.51
CA GLY A 87 6.31 -0.14 14.46
C GLY A 87 4.80 -0.05 14.77
N LEU A 88 3.93 -0.66 13.98
CA LEU A 88 2.49 -0.68 14.23
C LEU A 88 2.16 -1.68 15.34
N LYS A 89 1.35 -1.24 16.30
CA LYS A 89 1.01 -2.06 17.47
C LYS A 89 -0.07 -3.08 17.11
N PRO A 90 0.06 -4.36 17.51
CA PRO A 90 -1.03 -5.32 17.37
C PRO A 90 -2.35 -4.79 17.97
N GLY A 91 -3.47 -5.09 17.33
CA GLY A 91 -4.82 -4.67 17.74
C GLY A 91 -5.44 -3.62 16.82
N GLU A 92 -6.59 -3.08 17.22
CA GLU A 92 -7.45 -2.23 16.38
C GLU A 92 -6.77 -0.94 15.90
N LEU A 93 -5.94 -0.32 16.75
CA LEU A 93 -5.22 0.90 16.37
C LEU A 93 -4.17 0.62 15.28
N GLY A 94 -3.39 -0.47 15.39
CA GLY A 94 -2.42 -0.82 14.35
C GLY A 94 -3.09 -1.25 13.06
N ARG A 95 -4.28 -1.86 13.14
CA ARG A 95 -5.12 -2.16 11.97
C ARG A 95 -5.59 -0.88 11.28
N PHE A 96 -6.03 0.12 12.02
CA PHE A 96 -6.35 1.44 11.47
C PHE A 96 -5.15 2.08 10.76
N GLU A 97 -3.99 2.10 11.43
CA GLU A 97 -2.73 2.62 10.87
C GLU A 97 -2.31 1.83 9.60
N ALA A 98 -2.53 0.52 9.57
CA ALA A 98 -2.29 -0.34 8.41
C ALA A 98 -3.12 0.09 7.20
N MET A 99 -4.42 0.29 7.40
CA MET A 99 -5.35 0.72 6.35
C MET A 99 -5.00 2.13 5.85
N GLU A 100 -4.58 3.02 6.74
CA GLU A 100 -4.10 4.35 6.37
C GLU A 100 -2.85 4.30 5.49
N MET A 101 -1.89 3.46 5.85
CA MET A 101 -0.69 3.22 5.04
C MET A 101 -1.04 2.66 3.65
N LEU A 102 -1.99 1.72 3.57
CA LEU A 102 -2.48 1.21 2.29
C LEU A 102 -3.19 2.29 1.47
N ALA A 103 -4.04 3.10 2.08
CA ALA A 103 -4.74 4.20 1.39
C ALA A 103 -3.75 5.21 0.79
N ILE A 104 -2.72 5.58 1.54
CA ILE A 104 -1.63 6.46 1.06
C ILE A 104 -0.87 5.81 -0.09
N GLY A 105 -0.50 4.53 0.06
CA GLY A 105 0.21 3.77 -0.98
C GLY A 105 -0.58 3.64 -2.28
N ILE A 106 -1.88 3.34 -2.20
CA ILE A 106 -2.77 3.25 -3.35
C ILE A 106 -2.95 4.62 -4.00
N GLN A 107 -3.06 5.70 -3.22
CA GLN A 107 -3.08 7.05 -3.79
C GLN A 107 -1.76 7.39 -4.49
N GLY A 108 -0.61 6.99 -3.95
CA GLY A 108 0.69 7.09 -4.64
C GLY A 108 0.70 6.33 -5.97
N LYS A 109 0.22 5.08 -5.96
CA LYS A 109 0.05 4.27 -7.18
C LYS A 109 -0.86 4.95 -8.21
N ARG A 110 -1.96 5.57 -7.79
CA ARG A 110 -2.83 6.34 -8.69
C ARG A 110 -2.06 7.49 -9.36
N LEU A 111 -1.31 8.27 -8.57
CA LEU A 111 -0.51 9.39 -9.11
C LEU A 111 0.53 8.92 -10.11
N LEU A 112 1.15 7.76 -9.88
CA LEU A 112 2.02 7.11 -10.85
C LEU A 112 1.28 6.86 -12.16
N TRP A 113 0.12 6.19 -12.12
CA TRP A 113 -0.62 5.86 -13.35
C TRP A 113 -1.02 7.09 -14.16
N VAL A 114 -1.46 8.16 -13.49
CA VAL A 114 -1.73 9.45 -14.15
C VAL A 114 -0.46 9.97 -14.84
N MET A 115 0.67 10.00 -14.13
CA MET A 115 1.92 10.50 -14.70
C MET A 115 2.43 9.63 -15.86
N LEU A 116 2.31 8.30 -15.76
CA LEU A 116 2.71 7.41 -16.86
C LEU A 116 1.79 7.55 -18.07
N GLY A 117 0.49 7.77 -17.85
CA GLY A 117 -0.47 8.07 -18.91
C GLY A 117 -0.15 9.36 -19.66
N GLU A 118 0.19 10.42 -18.92
CA GLU A 118 0.70 11.66 -19.53
C GLU A 118 1.98 11.38 -20.32
N LEU A 119 2.91 10.57 -19.79
CA LEU A 119 4.19 10.28 -20.46
C LEU A 119 4.08 9.39 -21.70
N ALA A 120 3.03 8.58 -21.80
CA ALA A 120 2.88 7.54 -22.82
C ALA A 120 3.04 8.02 -24.28
N PRO A 121 2.55 9.21 -24.70
CA PRO A 121 2.75 9.71 -26.06
C PRO A 121 4.21 9.94 -26.46
N TRP A 122 5.13 10.04 -25.49
CA TRP A 122 6.57 10.22 -25.74
C TRP A 122 7.38 8.92 -25.60
N ILE A 123 6.74 7.80 -25.27
CA ILE A 123 7.39 6.50 -25.03
C ILE A 123 6.70 5.45 -25.92
N PRO A 124 7.17 5.25 -27.17
CA PRO A 124 6.56 4.32 -28.13
C PRO A 124 6.42 2.88 -27.60
N GLU A 125 7.33 2.46 -26.71
CA GLU A 125 7.32 1.13 -26.09
C GLU A 125 6.08 0.87 -25.21
N TRP A 126 5.34 1.93 -24.84
CA TRP A 126 4.11 1.85 -24.05
C TRP A 126 2.83 1.94 -24.90
N GLU A 127 2.95 1.88 -26.23
CA GLU A 127 1.79 1.82 -27.11
C GLU A 127 0.84 0.66 -26.72
N GLY A 128 -0.46 0.97 -26.72
CA GLY A 128 -1.53 0.02 -26.39
C GLY A 128 -1.81 -0.14 -24.89
N ILE A 129 -1.12 0.58 -24.01
CA ILE A 129 -1.37 0.57 -22.56
C ILE A 129 -2.40 1.63 -22.20
N VAL A 130 -3.50 1.21 -21.56
CA VAL A 130 -4.60 2.09 -21.14
C VAL A 130 -4.40 2.49 -19.68
N PHE A 131 -3.57 3.49 -19.44
CA PHE A 131 -3.25 3.95 -18.07
C PHE A 131 -4.46 4.51 -17.31
N SER A 132 -5.48 5.01 -18.00
CA SER A 132 -6.73 5.46 -17.38
C SER A 132 -7.48 4.33 -16.67
N ASP A 133 -7.41 3.10 -17.19
CA ASP A 133 -8.08 1.95 -16.57
C ASP A 133 -7.37 1.58 -15.26
N LEU A 134 -6.03 1.65 -15.26
CA LEU A 134 -5.21 1.45 -14.05
C LEU A 134 -5.47 2.53 -13.00
N GLU A 135 -5.70 3.78 -13.43
CA GLU A 135 -6.11 4.86 -12.54
C GLU A 135 -7.47 4.56 -11.88
N LEU A 136 -8.47 4.19 -12.69
CA LEU A 136 -9.82 3.86 -12.21
C LEU A 136 -9.81 2.67 -11.24
N ASP A 137 -9.00 1.66 -11.53
CA ASP A 137 -8.80 0.52 -10.62
C ASP A 137 -8.14 0.97 -9.31
N ALA A 138 -7.17 1.89 -9.34
CA ALA A 138 -6.56 2.43 -8.13
C ALA A 138 -7.55 3.27 -7.30
N ILE A 139 -8.45 4.02 -7.94
CA ILE A 139 -9.55 4.73 -7.26
C ILE A 139 -10.45 3.72 -6.54
N SER A 140 -10.90 2.69 -7.24
CA SER A 140 -11.79 1.66 -6.69
C SER A 140 -11.14 0.92 -5.52
N GLN A 141 -9.85 0.62 -5.61
CA GLN A 141 -9.07 0.02 -4.51
C GLN A 141 -8.98 0.96 -3.30
N ARG A 142 -8.75 2.25 -3.53
CA ARG A 142 -8.67 3.25 -2.46
C ARG A 142 -9.99 3.36 -1.72
N ASP A 143 -11.10 3.45 -2.45
CA ASP A 143 -12.44 3.59 -1.84
C ASP A 143 -12.79 2.36 -0.98
N ALA A 144 -12.43 1.16 -1.43
CA ALA A 144 -12.66 -0.06 -0.67
C ALA A 144 -11.79 -0.18 0.60
N VAL A 145 -10.56 0.34 0.56
CA VAL A 145 -9.68 0.44 1.74
C VAL A 145 -10.15 1.55 2.68
N GLU A 146 -10.59 2.69 2.15
CA GLU A 146 -11.06 3.83 2.95
C GLU A 146 -12.28 3.48 3.80
N ALA A 147 -13.24 2.73 3.23
CA ALA A 147 -14.39 2.25 4.00
C ALA A 147 -13.96 1.48 5.26
N ARG A 148 -13.01 0.54 5.12
CA ARG A 148 -12.47 -0.24 6.24
C ARG A 148 -11.55 0.56 7.16
N ARG A 149 -10.84 1.56 6.64
CA ARG A 149 -10.04 2.49 7.44
C ARG A 149 -10.94 3.28 8.40
N ILE A 150 -12.09 3.75 7.93
CA ILE A 150 -13.07 4.45 8.78
C ILE A 150 -13.62 3.51 9.86
N GLU A 151 -14.03 2.28 9.50
CA GLU A 151 -14.52 1.28 10.45
C GLU A 151 -13.48 0.98 11.54
N SER A 152 -12.27 0.56 11.14
CA SER A 152 -11.19 0.27 12.09
C SER A 152 -10.77 1.47 12.94
N GLY A 153 -10.82 2.69 12.40
CA GLY A 153 -10.56 3.91 13.13
C GLY A 153 -11.63 4.21 14.19
N LEU A 154 -12.90 3.97 13.88
CA LEU A 154 -13.99 4.11 14.84
C LEU A 154 -13.84 3.11 15.99
N ASP A 155 -13.57 1.84 15.69
CA ASP A 155 -13.39 0.80 16.71
C ASP A 155 -12.18 1.12 17.59
N GLY A 156 -11.00 1.29 16.97
CA GLY A 156 -9.76 1.47 17.70
C GLY A 156 -9.67 2.78 18.50
N LEU A 157 -10.18 3.90 17.98
CA LEU A 157 -10.08 5.20 18.67
C LEU A 157 -11.16 5.36 19.75
N LEU A 158 -12.36 4.81 19.55
CA LEU A 158 -13.43 4.91 20.54
C LEU A 158 -13.20 3.95 21.72
N ASP A 159 -12.61 2.78 21.49
CA ASP A 159 -12.34 1.84 22.58
C ASP A 159 -11.20 2.30 23.50
N VAL A 160 -10.19 2.98 22.97
CA VAL A 160 -9.18 3.68 23.79
C VAL A 160 -9.84 4.74 24.69
N GLU A 161 -10.76 5.54 24.13
CA GLU A 161 -11.50 6.57 24.86
C GLU A 161 -12.38 5.98 25.98
N ARG A 162 -13.06 4.85 25.71
CA ARG A 162 -13.88 4.14 26.69
C ARG A 162 -13.03 3.56 27.83
N GLY A 163 -11.88 2.98 27.52
CA GLY A 163 -10.91 2.50 28.51
C GLY A 163 -10.39 3.63 29.41
N ALA A 164 -9.99 4.76 28.82
CA ALA A 164 -9.49 5.93 29.54
C ALA A 164 -10.54 6.56 30.47
N ARG A 165 -11.83 6.52 30.10
CA ARG A 165 -12.93 6.97 30.98
C ARG A 165 -13.15 6.03 32.17
N LYS A 166 -13.19 4.71 31.95
CA LYS A 166 -13.32 3.74 33.04
C LYS A 166 -12.19 3.87 34.06
N GLY A 167 -10.94 4.00 33.61
CA GLY A 167 -9.79 4.21 34.50
C GLY A 167 -9.88 5.49 35.34
N ARG A 168 -10.35 6.61 34.76
CA ARG A 168 -10.57 7.87 35.50
C ARG A 168 -11.67 7.75 36.57
N ILE A 169 -12.74 7.01 36.29
CA ILE A 169 -13.83 6.78 37.25
C ILE A 169 -13.32 5.92 38.42
N GLN A 170 -12.61 4.83 38.13
CA GLN A 170 -12.04 3.93 39.15
C GLN A 170 -11.07 4.68 40.09
N SER A 171 -10.13 5.45 39.54
CA SER A 171 -9.19 6.25 40.33
C SER A 171 -9.89 7.28 41.22
N ARG A 172 -10.97 7.91 40.75
CA ARG A 172 -11.77 8.85 41.57
C ARG A 172 -12.50 8.16 42.72
N MET A 173 -12.94 6.91 42.55
CA MET A 173 -13.59 6.14 43.61
C MET A 173 -12.61 5.64 44.67
N GLU A 174 -11.36 5.38 44.30
CA GLU A 174 -10.29 4.93 45.23
C GLU A 174 -9.67 6.09 46.04
N THR A 175 -9.90 7.34 45.63
CA THR A 175 -9.39 8.55 46.32
C THR A 175 -10.45 9.19 47.24
N LEU A 176 -11.64 8.58 47.39
CA LEU A 176 -12.73 8.98 48.27
C LEU A 176 -12.85 8.00 49.44
#